data_AF-A0A6M6E6C6-F1
#
_entry.id   AF-A0A6M6E6C6-F1
#
_cell.length_a   1.000
_cell.length_b   1.000
_cell.length_c   1.000
_cell.angle_alpha   90.00
_cell.angle_beta   90.00
_cell.angle_gamma   90.00
#
_symmetry.space_group_name_H-M   'P 1'
#
loop_
_entity.id
_entity.type
_entity.pdbx_description
1 polymer ?
#
loop_
_entity_poly.entity_id
_entity_poly.type
_entity_poly.pdbx_seq_one_letter_code
_entity_poly.pdbx_strand_id
1 'polypeptide(L)'
;MNIESLLDSAFHYYPDDFVPLLQHLNKCSNQLKLSTPDKHLPLLIFKPKDIYLWIKDDGVSDYPFLFTDPEEILFILYQHLSTGEAVYLSREFPLHLTTEQIQENIDKCLLEDDQDGLKYWVRLLKNEGH
;
A
#
# COMPACT_ATOMS: atom_id res chain seq x y z
N MET A 1 -1.45 -10.03 16.36
CA MET A 1 -2.33 -8.89 16.04
C MET A 1 -3.48 -9.43 15.20
N ASN A 2 -4.74 -9.27 15.61
CA ASN A 2 -5.89 -9.69 14.81
C ASN A 2 -6.17 -8.61 13.74
N ILE A 3 -6.55 -9.01 12.53
CA ILE A 3 -6.84 -8.10 11.40
C ILE A 3 -8.05 -7.23 11.73
N GLU A 4 -9.08 -7.82 12.34
CA GLU A 4 -10.28 -7.09 12.80
C GLU A 4 -9.89 -5.94 13.73
N SER A 5 -9.06 -6.21 14.73
CA SER A 5 -8.59 -5.17 15.66
C SER A 5 -7.74 -4.09 14.97
N LEU A 6 -7.02 -4.43 13.89
CA LEU A 6 -6.26 -3.44 13.10
C LEU A 6 -7.20 -2.53 12.30
N LEU A 7 -8.23 -3.10 11.66
CA LEU A 7 -9.22 -2.34 10.91
C LEU A 7 -10.09 -1.47 11.83
N ASP A 8 -10.52 -2.02 12.97
CA ASP A 8 -11.29 -1.26 13.97
C ASP A 8 -10.49 -0.07 14.50
N SER A 9 -9.19 -0.27 14.77
CA SER A 9 -8.32 0.82 15.17
C SER A 9 -8.16 1.85 14.05
N ALA A 10 -8.05 1.40 12.79
CA ALA A 10 -7.84 2.30 11.65
C ALA A 10 -8.99 3.31 11.49
N PHE A 11 -10.24 2.93 11.77
CA PHE A 11 -11.38 3.86 11.76
C PHE A 11 -11.24 5.06 12.71
N HIS A 12 -10.43 4.95 13.77
CA HIS A 12 -10.23 6.03 14.74
C HIS A 12 -9.02 6.91 14.43
N TYR A 13 -8.10 6.45 13.58
CA TYR A 13 -6.81 7.11 13.37
C TYR A 13 -6.62 7.64 11.94
N TYR A 14 -7.38 7.14 10.98
CA TYR A 14 -7.30 7.56 9.58
C TYR A 14 -8.29 8.68 9.27
N PRO A 15 -7.95 9.56 8.30
CA PRO A 15 -8.87 10.59 7.84
C PRO A 15 -10.09 10.03 7.12
N ASP A 16 -11.12 10.87 6.98
CA ASP A 16 -12.47 10.47 6.53
C ASP A 16 -12.51 9.92 5.09
N ASP A 17 -11.55 10.31 4.25
CA ASP A 17 -11.30 9.82 2.90
C ASP A 17 -11.00 8.30 2.86
N PHE A 18 -10.38 7.75 3.89
CA PHE A 18 -10.12 6.30 4.00
C PHE A 18 -11.32 5.50 4.52
N VAL A 19 -12.39 6.14 5.01
CA VAL A 19 -13.54 5.43 5.60
C VAL A 19 -14.19 4.44 4.63
N PRO A 20 -14.47 4.77 3.36
CA PRO A 20 -15.03 3.81 2.41
C PRO A 20 -14.13 2.60 2.19
N LEU A 21 -12.81 2.82 2.10
CA LEU A 21 -11.80 1.77 1.96
C LEU A 21 -11.80 0.84 3.17
N LEU A 22 -11.72 1.40 4.38
CA LEU A 22 -11.72 0.63 5.63
C LEU A 22 -13.02 -0.17 5.81
N GLN A 23 -14.19 0.38 5.44
CA GLN A 23 -15.45 -0.35 5.46
C GLN A 23 -15.46 -1.54 4.49
N HIS A 24 -14.88 -1.36 3.31
CA HIS A 24 -14.76 -2.44 2.33
C HIS A 24 -13.85 -3.56 2.86
N LEU A 25 -12.66 -3.19 3.37
CA LEU A 25 -11.72 -4.14 3.98
C LEU A 25 -12.34 -4.94 5.13
N ASN A 26 -13.16 -4.29 5.97
CA ASN A 26 -13.83 -4.98 7.07
C ASN A 26 -14.86 -6.01 6.58
N LYS A 27 -15.61 -5.69 5.51
CA LYS A 27 -16.54 -6.64 4.87
C LYS A 27 -15.82 -7.85 4.26
N CYS A 28 -14.60 -7.66 3.77
CA CYS A 28 -13.76 -8.68 3.14
C CYS A 28 -12.67 -9.22 4.08
N SER A 29 -12.82 -9.07 5.39
CA SER A 29 -11.78 -9.39 6.38
C SER A 29 -11.29 -10.85 6.33
N ASN A 30 -12.15 -11.77 5.90
CA ASN A 30 -11.83 -13.18 5.69
C ASN A 30 -10.83 -13.43 4.54
N GLN A 31 -10.67 -12.47 3.63
CA GLN A 31 -9.71 -12.52 2.52
C GLN A 31 -8.41 -11.78 2.84
N LEU A 32 -8.35 -11.10 3.99
CA LEU A 32 -7.15 -10.38 4.41
C LEU A 32 -6.21 -11.30 5.17
N LYS A 33 -4.91 -11.19 4.90
CA LYS A 33 -3.87 -11.96 5.59
C LYS A 33 -2.73 -11.05 6.02
N LEU A 34 -2.09 -11.35 7.14
CA LEU A 34 -0.84 -10.66 7.49
C LEU A 34 0.25 -11.14 6.54
N SER A 35 1.02 -10.20 6.00
CA SER A 35 2.17 -10.52 5.14
C SER A 35 3.30 -11.13 5.98
N THR A 36 3.86 -12.26 5.52
CA THR A 36 5.23 -12.68 5.86
C THR A 36 6.19 -12.19 4.76
N PRO A 37 7.52 -12.09 5.01
CA PRO A 37 8.40 -11.22 4.22
C PRO A 37 8.36 -11.44 2.70
N ASP A 38 8.42 -10.31 1.97
CA ASP A 38 8.93 -10.10 0.61
C ASP A 38 8.24 -10.74 -0.61
N LYS A 39 7.16 -11.53 -0.47
CA LYS A 39 6.58 -12.22 -1.66
C LYS A 39 5.08 -12.09 -1.85
N HIS A 40 4.42 -11.34 -0.99
CA HIS A 40 2.97 -11.30 -0.97
C HIS A 40 2.45 -10.04 -1.65
N LEU A 41 1.88 -10.22 -2.83
CA LEU A 41 1.11 -9.21 -3.56
C LEU A 41 -0.30 -9.75 -3.83
N PRO A 42 -1.32 -8.88 -3.87
CA PRO A 42 -1.27 -7.46 -3.53
C PRO A 42 -1.08 -7.20 -2.03
N LEU A 43 -0.39 -6.11 -1.72
CA LEU A 43 0.02 -5.73 -0.38
C LEU A 43 -0.54 -4.36 0.01
N LEU A 44 -1.36 -4.31 1.04
CA LEU A 44 -1.78 -3.09 1.71
C LEU A 44 -0.81 -2.73 2.82
N ILE A 45 -0.27 -1.52 2.77
CA ILE A 45 0.71 -1.02 3.73
C ILE A 45 0.06 0.06 4.58
N PHE A 46 -0.17 -0.24 5.85
CA PHE A 46 -0.77 0.68 6.81
C PHE A 46 0.31 1.55 7.47
N LYS A 47 0.29 2.87 7.21
CA LYS A 47 1.09 3.90 7.87
C LYS A 47 0.22 4.82 8.73
N PRO A 48 0.77 5.53 9.74
CA PRO A 48 -0.02 6.26 10.74
C PRO A 48 -1.11 7.24 10.25
N LYS A 49 -1.12 7.61 8.96
CA LYS A 49 -2.13 8.48 8.33
C LYS A 49 -2.44 8.11 6.89
N ASP A 50 -1.94 6.97 6.43
CA ASP A 50 -1.92 6.67 5.00
C ASP A 50 -1.96 5.15 4.74
N ILE A 51 -2.61 4.75 3.66
CA ILE A 51 -2.69 3.34 3.24
C ILE A 51 -2.19 3.29 1.81
N TYR A 52 -1.20 2.43 1.57
CA TYR A 52 -0.67 2.21 0.24
C TYR A 52 -1.10 0.85 -0.26
N LEU A 53 -1.33 0.73 -1.56
CA LEU A 53 -1.47 -0.55 -2.23
C LEU A 53 -0.26 -0.79 -3.12
N TRP A 54 0.46 -1.87 -2.86
CA TRP A 54 1.52 -2.36 -3.73
C TRP A 54 1.02 -3.60 -4.47
N ILE A 55 0.94 -3.54 -5.80
CA ILE A 55 0.38 -4.62 -6.64
C ILE A 55 1.18 -4.75 -7.94
N LYS A 56 1.35 -5.98 -8.42
CA LYS A 56 1.97 -6.25 -9.72
C LYS A 56 0.93 -6.80 -10.69
N ASP A 57 0.96 -6.32 -11.92
CA ASP A 57 0.31 -6.96 -13.05
C ASP A 57 1.40 -7.42 -14.04
N ASP A 58 1.57 -8.74 -14.14
CA ASP A 58 2.58 -9.36 -15.01
C ASP A 58 2.34 -9.08 -16.50
N GLY A 59 1.13 -8.65 -16.90
CA GLY A 59 0.81 -8.25 -18.27
C GLY A 59 1.18 -6.81 -18.62
N VAL A 60 1.50 -5.99 -17.61
CA VAL A 60 1.71 -4.54 -17.79
C VAL A 60 3.13 -4.11 -17.43
N SER A 61 3.74 -4.70 -16.41
CA SER A 61 5.05 -4.26 -15.91
C SER A 61 5.82 -5.38 -15.20
N ASP A 62 7.15 -5.36 -15.37
CA ASP A 62 8.08 -6.20 -14.60
C ASP A 62 8.14 -5.78 -13.12
N TYR A 63 7.64 -4.59 -12.80
CA TYR A 63 7.70 -3.97 -11.49
C TYR A 63 6.31 -3.69 -10.92
N PRO A 64 6.10 -3.85 -9.59
CA PRO A 64 4.81 -3.58 -9.00
C PRO A 64 4.57 -2.07 -8.81
N PHE A 65 3.32 -1.66 -9.02
CA PHE A 65 2.83 -0.29 -8.89
C PHE A 65 2.44 0.02 -7.46
N LEU A 66 2.78 1.23 -7.01
CA LEU A 66 2.31 1.76 -5.74
C LEU A 66 1.20 2.77 -5.97
N PHE A 67 0.07 2.55 -5.30
CA PHE A 67 -1.06 3.47 -5.26
C PHE A 67 -1.17 4.08 -3.86
N THR A 68 -1.39 5.39 -3.82
CA THR A 68 -1.50 6.22 -2.61
C THR A 68 -2.93 6.76 -2.42
N ASP A 69 -3.69 6.88 -3.51
CA ASP A 69 -5.04 7.46 -3.46
C ASP A 69 -6.08 6.44 -2.93
N PRO A 70 -6.86 6.80 -1.89
CA PRO A 70 -7.84 5.87 -1.29
C PRO A 70 -8.92 5.39 -2.25
N GLU A 71 -9.37 6.23 -3.19
CA GLU A 71 -10.41 5.89 -4.15
C GLU A 71 -9.87 4.92 -5.21
N GLU A 72 -8.65 5.17 -5.71
CA GLU A 72 -7.96 4.25 -6.62
C GLU A 72 -7.69 2.90 -5.96
N ILE A 73 -7.18 2.90 -4.72
CA ILE A 73 -6.94 1.68 -3.95
C ILE A 73 -8.24 0.89 -3.79
N LEU A 74 -9.32 1.56 -3.41
CA LEU A 74 -10.63 0.93 -3.25
C LEU A 74 -11.12 0.31 -4.57
N PHE A 75 -10.99 1.01 -5.68
CA PHE A 75 -11.38 0.51 -7.00
C PHE A 75 -10.61 -0.75 -7.40
N ILE A 76 -9.29 -0.77 -7.20
CA ILE A 76 -8.44 -1.92 -7.50
C ILE A 76 -8.82 -3.11 -6.61
N LEU A 77 -9.02 -2.87 -5.32
CA LEU A 77 -9.41 -3.92 -4.37
C LEU A 77 -10.79 -4.49 -4.68
N TYR A 78 -11.76 -3.69 -5.13
CA TYR A 78 -13.05 -4.19 -5.57
C TYR A 78 -12.91 -5.25 -6.66
N GLN A 79 -12.04 -5.01 -7.64
CA GLN A 79 -11.76 -5.97 -8.71
C GLN A 79 -11.03 -7.20 -8.18
N HIS A 80 -9.99 -6.99 -7.38
CA HIS A 80 -9.15 -8.08 -6.90
C HIS A 80 -9.88 -8.99 -5.90
N LEU A 81 -10.55 -8.44 -4.89
CA LEU A 81 -11.26 -9.24 -3.88
C LEU A 81 -12.44 -10.01 -4.47
N SER A 82 -13.01 -9.55 -5.59
CA SER A 82 -14.08 -10.27 -6.30
C SER A 82 -13.63 -11.62 -6.89
N THR A 83 -12.33 -11.84 -7.09
CA THR A 83 -11.77 -13.09 -7.60
C THR A 83 -11.60 -14.16 -6.51
N GLY A 84 -11.78 -13.79 -5.24
CA GLY A 84 -11.54 -14.68 -4.10
C GLY A 84 -10.08 -14.69 -3.63
N GLU A 85 -9.19 -13.93 -4.27
CA GLU A 85 -7.78 -13.85 -3.92
C GLU A 85 -7.54 -13.14 -2.58
N ALA A 86 -6.42 -13.49 -1.94
CA ALA A 86 -6.06 -12.93 -0.65
C ALA A 86 -5.31 -11.61 -0.83
N VAL A 87 -5.66 -10.61 -0.02
CA VAL A 87 -4.92 -9.35 0.06
C VAL A 87 -4.09 -9.35 1.33
N TYR A 88 -2.82 -9.01 1.21
CA TYR A 88 -1.89 -9.08 2.31
C TYR A 88 -1.75 -7.71 2.98
N LEU A 89 -1.53 -7.71 4.30
CA LEU A 89 -1.39 -6.50 5.10
C LEU A 89 0.03 -6.42 5.68
N SER A 90 0.63 -5.25 5.61
CA SER A 90 1.91 -4.93 6.24
C SER A 90 1.90 -3.54 6.87
N ARG A 91 2.82 -3.29 7.79
CA ARG A 91 3.15 -1.94 8.29
C ARG A 91 4.42 -1.38 7.64
N GLU A 92 5.13 -2.22 6.92
CA GLU A 92 6.42 -1.93 6.32
C GLU A 92 6.34 -2.13 4.81
N PHE A 93 7.10 -1.33 4.08
CA PHE A 93 7.31 -1.56 2.66
C PHE A 93 8.27 -2.76 2.56
N PRO A 94 7.97 -3.78 1.73
CA PRO A 94 8.94 -4.80 1.36
C PRO A 94 10.26 -4.17 0.92
N LEU A 95 11.36 -4.72 1.41
CA LEU A 95 12.73 -4.19 1.26
C LEU A 95 13.33 -4.45 -0.14
N HIS A 96 12.47 -4.61 -1.16
CA HIS A 96 12.87 -4.92 -2.53
C HIS A 96 12.44 -3.85 -3.51
N LEU A 97 12.35 -2.60 -3.04
CA LEU A 97 12.34 -1.49 -3.98
C LEU A 97 13.76 -1.34 -4.52
N THR A 98 13.95 -1.51 -5.82
CA THR A 98 15.26 -1.22 -6.40
C THR A 98 15.55 0.27 -6.26
N THR A 99 16.83 0.65 -6.21
CA THR A 99 17.24 2.06 -6.18
C THR A 99 16.62 2.84 -7.34
N GLU A 100 16.46 2.21 -8.51
CA GLU A 100 15.79 2.77 -9.69
C GLU A 100 14.33 3.10 -9.42
N GLN A 101 13.57 2.22 -8.76
CA GLN A 101 12.16 2.46 -8.41
C GLN A 101 11.99 3.56 -7.37
N ILE A 102 12.89 3.62 -6.38
CA ILE A 102 12.89 4.72 -5.41
C ILE A 102 13.14 6.04 -6.13
N GLN A 103 14.06 6.04 -7.12
CA GLN A 103 14.36 7.22 -7.93
C GLN A 103 13.19 7.63 -8.85
N GLU A 104 12.51 6.69 -9.50
CA GLU A 104 11.33 6.98 -10.32
C GLU A 104 10.19 7.62 -9.51
N ASN A 105 9.96 7.16 -8.27
CA ASN A 105 8.94 7.75 -7.40
C ASN A 105 9.35 9.14 -6.89
N ILE A 106 10.65 9.39 -6.65
CA ILE A 106 11.17 10.73 -6.39
C ILE A 106 10.85 11.66 -7.56
N ASP A 107 11.10 11.21 -8.80
CA ASP A 107 10.90 12.01 -10.00
C ASP A 107 9.41 12.31 -10.22
N LYS A 108 8.50 11.35 -9.96
CA LYS A 108 7.05 11.58 -9.97
C LYS A 108 6.61 12.62 -8.95
N CYS A 109 7.05 12.51 -7.69
CA CYS A 109 6.73 13.48 -6.65
C CYS A 109 7.24 14.90 -7.01
N LEU A 110 8.38 15.01 -7.69
CA LEU A 110 8.89 16.30 -8.19
C LEU A 110 8.04 16.89 -9.31
N LEU A 111 7.47 16.05 -10.18
CA LEU A 111 6.56 16.48 -11.26
C LEU A 111 5.19 16.91 -10.74
N GLU A 112 4.72 16.26 -9.68
CA GLU A 112 3.39 16.48 -9.08
C GLU A 112 3.41 17.50 -7.93
N ASP A 113 4.58 18.05 -7.60
CA ASP A 113 4.84 18.96 -6.46
C ASP A 113 4.42 18.37 -5.09
N ASP A 114 4.47 17.04 -4.97
CA ASP A 114 4.19 16.30 -3.73
C ASP A 114 5.42 16.29 -2.80
N GLN A 115 5.48 17.31 -1.94
CA GLN A 115 6.57 17.52 -0.99
C GLN A 115 6.64 16.47 0.13
N ASP A 116 5.54 15.80 0.46
CA ASP A 116 5.52 14.83 1.55
C ASP A 116 5.88 13.43 1.06
N GLY A 117 5.42 13.04 -0.14
CA GLY A 117 5.91 11.86 -0.86
C GLY A 117 7.41 11.96 -1.15
N LEU A 118 7.88 13.13 -1.59
CA LEU A 118 9.32 13.36 -1.86
C LEU A 118 10.19 13.08 -0.62
N LYS A 119 9.83 13.63 0.55
CA LYS A 119 10.58 13.41 1.80
C LYS A 119 10.61 11.94 2.18
N TYR A 120 9.50 11.24 1.96
CA TYR A 120 9.37 9.83 2.26
C TYR A 120 10.33 8.97 1.41
N TRP A 121 10.32 9.17 0.09
CA TRP A 121 11.14 8.41 -0.85
C TRP A 121 12.64 8.68 -0.69
N VAL A 122 13.03 9.95 -0.49
CA VAL A 122 14.42 10.33 -0.23
C VAL A 122 14.94 9.68 1.06
N ARG A 123 14.08 9.50 2.08
CA ARG A 123 14.47 8.83 3.33
C ARG A 123 14.69 7.33 3.12
N LEU A 124 13.85 6.68 2.31
CA LEU A 124 14.03 5.27 1.94
C LEU A 124 15.35 5.06 1.19
N LEU A 125 15.66 5.92 0.21
CA LEU A 125 16.92 5.87 -0.56
C LEU A 125 18.16 5.94 0.35
N LYS A 126 18.12 6.78 1.39
CA LYS A 126 19.22 6.95 2.34
C LYS A 126 19.41 5.77 3.28
N ASN A 127 18.36 4.98 3.52
CA ASN A 127 18.39 3.87 4.48
C ASN A 127 18.86 2.54 3.85
N GLU A 128 18.83 2.37 2.52
CA GLU A 128 19.34 1.16 1.86
C GLU A 128 20.87 1.16 1.65
N GLY A 129 21.56 2.27 1.97
CA GLY A 129 23.01 2.40 1.86
C GLY A 129 23.81 1.93 3.08
N HIS A 130 23.18 1.26 4.06
CA HIS A 130 23.80 0.87 5.34
C HIS A 130 23.58 -0.59 5.72
#